data_AF-A0A398B217-F1
#
_entry.id   AF-A0A398B217-F1
#
_cell.length_a   1.000
_cell.length_b   1.000
_cell.length_c   1.000
_cell.angle_alpha   90.00
_cell.angle_beta   90.00
_cell.angle_gamma   90.00
#
_symmetry.space_group_name_H-M   'P 1'
#
loop_
_entity.id
_entity.type
_entity.pdbx_description
1 polymer ?
#
loop_
_entity_poly.entity_id
_entity_poly.type
_entity_poly.pdbx_seq_one_letter_code
_entity_poly.pdbx_strand_id
1 'polypeptide(L)' 'MEWLFALGITFLVACMILYEWPKMKQNQKKEKKIFIVLVTFEWLFSLTLLFYPDLKNPSDFLLPMFNKVEEILK' A
#
# COMPACT_ATOMS: atom_id res chain seq x y z
N MET A 1 -1.25 5.96 18.70
CA MET A 1 -2.32 5.77 17.70
C MET A 1 -1.82 4.96 16.51
N GLU A 2 -0.71 5.35 15.88
CA GLU A 2 -0.12 4.66 14.71
C GLU A 2 0.12 3.16 14.95
N TRP A 3 0.67 2.77 16.10
CA TRP A 3 0.84 1.35 16.46
C TRP A 3 -0.46 0.53 16.48
N LEU A 4 -1.60 1.15 16.81
CA LEU A 4 -2.91 0.50 16.80
C LEU A 4 -3.38 0.26 15.36
N PHE A 5 -3.14 1.24 14.47
CA PHE A 5 -3.39 1.09 13.04
C PHE A 5 -2.46 0.04 12.40
N ALA A 6 -1.18 0.03 12.76
CA ALA A 6 -0.22 -0.97 12.28
C ALA A 6 -0.65 -2.40 12.67
N LEU A 7 -1.11 -2.59 13.91
CA LEU A 7 -1.69 -3.86 14.38
C LEU A 7 -2.96 -4.23 13.61
N GLY A 8 -3.85 -3.27 13.38
CA GLY A 8 -5.08 -3.47 12.58
C GLY A 8 -4.80 -3.90 11.15
N ILE A 9 -3.87 -3.23 10.46
CA ILE A 9 -3.48 -3.56 9.08
C ILE A 9 -2.85 -4.97 9.05
N THR A 10 -1.96 -5.28 9.99
CA THR A 10 -1.32 -6.61 10.07
C THR A 10 -2.34 -7.71 10.30
N PHE A 11 -3.34 -7.46 11.15
CA PHE A 11 -4.43 -8.41 11.39
C PHE A 11 -5.29 -8.63 10.14
N LEU A 12 -5.61 -7.55 9.41
CA LEU A 12 -6.41 -7.60 8.18
C LEU A 12 -5.67 -8.37 7.07
N VAL A 13 -4.37 -8.13 6.92
CA VAL A 13 -3.47 -8.87 6.04
C VAL A 13 -3.43 -10.36 6.42
N ALA A 14 -3.30 -10.68 7.70
CA ALA A 14 -3.33 -12.07 8.17
C ALA A 14 -4.67 -12.75 7.86
N CYS A 15 -5.81 -12.06 8.02
CA CYS A 15 -7.13 -12.55 7.65
C CYS A 15 -7.27 -12.80 6.14
N MET A 16 -6.78 -11.88 5.29
CA MET A 16 -6.74 -12.07 3.84
C MET A 16 -5.94 -13.32 3.47
N ILE A 17 -4.73 -13.46 4.02
CA ILE A 17 -3.87 -14.63 3.78
C ILE A 17 -4.59 -15.91 4.23
N LEU A 18 -5.17 -15.94 5.44
CA LEU A 18 -5.88 -17.11 5.95
C LEU A 18 -7.14 -17.47 5.15
N TYR A 19 -7.79 -16.50 4.52
CA TYR A 19 -8.97 -16.74 3.68
C TYR A 19 -8.59 -17.19 2.25
N GLU A 20 -7.56 -16.61 1.65
CA GLU A 20 -7.11 -16.96 0.31
C GLU A 20 -6.30 -18.26 0.27
N TRP A 21 -5.57 -18.59 1.33
CA TRP A 21 -4.77 -19.82 1.40
C TRP A 21 -5.56 -21.13 1.19
N PRO A 22 -6.75 -21.34 1.82
CA PRO A 22 -7.58 -22.51 1.58
C PRO A 22 -8.33 -22.44 0.25
N LYS A 23 -8.61 -21.23 -0.26
CA LYS A 23 -9.31 -21.02 -1.53
C LYS A 23 -8.41 -21.27 -2.75
N MET A 24 -7.11 -21.03 -2.60
CA MET A 24 -6.10 -21.34 -3.61
C MET A 24 -5.78 -22.84 -3.63
N LYS A 25 -6.26 -23.53 -4.66
CA LYS A 25 -6.05 -24.97 -4.88
C LYS A 25 -4.55 -25.31 -4.88
N GLN A 26 -4.19 -26.48 -4.35
CA GLN A 26 -2.82 -26.96 -4.10
C GLN A 26 -1.85 -26.86 -5.31
N ASN A 27 -2.39 -26.71 -6.54
CA ASN A 27 -1.64 -26.61 -7.79
C ASN A 27 -1.25 -25.17 -8.21
N GLN A 28 -1.80 -24.13 -7.58
CA GLN A 28 -1.53 -22.71 -7.91
C GLN A 28 -0.37 -22.11 -7.07
N LYS A 29 0.77 -22.82 -7.00
CA LYS A 29 1.95 -22.37 -6.23
C LYS A 29 2.53 -21.03 -6.72
N LYS A 30 2.36 -20.70 -8.01
CA LYS A 30 2.81 -19.41 -8.58
C LYS A 30 1.93 -18.25 -8.13
N GLU A 31 0.61 -18.41 -8.15
CA GLU A 31 -0.32 -17.36 -7.69
C GLU A 31 -0.18 -17.09 -6.20
N LYS A 32 0.04 -18.13 -5.37
CA LYS A 32 0.37 -17.95 -3.94
C LYS A 32 1.59 -17.04 -3.73
N LYS A 33 2.64 -17.22 -4.53
CA LYS A 33 3.84 -16.37 -4.43
C LYS A 33 3.55 -14.93 -4.86
N ILE A 34 2.82 -14.73 -5.96
CA ILE A 34 2.46 -13.39 -6.44
C ILE A 34 1.61 -12.67 -5.41
N PHE A 35 0.61 -13.36 -4.84
CA PHE A 35 -0.25 -12.82 -3.80
C PHE A 35 0.55 -12.39 -2.55
N ILE A 36 1.42 -13.28 -2.04
CA ILE A 36 2.26 -12.96 -0.87
C ILE A 36 3.17 -11.76 -1.17
N VAL A 37 3.78 -11.69 -2.36
CA VAL A 37 4.63 -10.56 -2.74
C VAL A 37 3.79 -9.27 -2.80
N LEU A 38 2.63 -9.28 -3.46
CA LEU A 38 1.76 -8.11 -3.57
C LEU A 38 1.34 -7.60 -2.18
N VAL A 39 0.87 -8.51 -1.33
CA VAL A 39 0.41 -8.19 0.03
C VAL A 39 1.56 -7.69 0.89
N THR A 40 2.75 -8.28 0.76
CA THR A 40 3.93 -7.81 1.49
C THR A 40 4.31 -6.39 1.04
N PHE A 41 4.26 -6.11 -0.26
CA PHE A 41 4.50 -4.78 -0.80
C PHE A 41 3.48 -3.77 -0.28
N GLU A 42 2.18 -4.09 -0.34
CA GLU A 42 1.11 -3.22 0.15
C GLU A 42 1.21 -2.95 1.65
N TRP A 43 1.55 -3.98 2.43
CA TRP A 43 1.77 -3.87 3.86
C TRP A 43 2.97 -2.99 4.20
N LEU A 44 4.09 -3.19 3.51
CA LEU A 44 5.30 -2.37 3.68
C LEU A 44 5.04 -0.92 3.28
N PHE A 45 4.28 -0.70 2.21
CA PHE A 45 3.90 0.64 1.73
C PHE A 45 2.99 1.35 2.73
N SER A 46 2.00 0.64 3.27
CA SER A 46 1.11 1.17 4.31
C SER A 46 1.85 1.50 5.59
N LEU A 47 2.78 0.65 6.04
CA LEU A 47 3.63 0.92 7.20
C LEU A 47 4.51 2.15 6.96
N THR A 48 5.10 2.26 5.76
CA THR A 48 5.93 3.41 5.41
C THR A 48 5.13 4.71 5.47
N LEU A 49 3.93 4.74 4.91
CA LEU A 49 3.03 5.90 4.97
C LEU A 49 2.58 6.24 6.39
N LEU A 50 2.37 5.22 7.23
CA LEU A 50 1.93 5.39 8.61
C LEU A 50 3.01 5.99 9.51
N PHE A 51 4.27 5.57 9.33
CA PHE A 51 5.41 6.06 10.12
C PHE A 51 6.09 7.30 9.52
N TYR A 52 5.95 7.51 8.21
CA TYR A 52 6.40 8.70 7.51
C TYR A 52 5.20 9.44 6.88
N PRO A 53 4.30 10.01 7.69
CA PRO A 53 3.21 10.86 7.19
C PRO A 53 3.74 12.15 6.54
N ASP A 54 5.01 12.49 6.80
CA ASP A 54 5.75 13.62 6.22
C ASP A 54 6.31 13.36 4.81
N LEU A 55 6.00 12.19 4.22
CA LEU A 55 6.07 12.05 2.76
C LEU A 55 5.11 13.08 2.18
N LYS A 56 5.66 14.26 1.84
CA LYS A 56 4.96 15.38 1.19
C LYS A 56 3.91 14.79 0.28
N ASN A 57 2.66 15.11 0.58
CA ASN A 57 1.52 14.52 -0.07
C ASN A 57 1.76 14.66 -1.59
N PRO A 58 1.46 13.68 -2.46
CA PRO A 58 1.79 13.79 -3.89
C PRO A 58 1.27 15.08 -4.52
N SER A 59 0.18 15.62 -3.96
CA SER A 59 -0.33 16.96 -4.24
C SER A 59 0.68 18.08 -4.03
N ASP A 60 1.52 18.06 -2.99
CA ASP A 60 2.57 19.07 -2.75
C ASP A 60 3.68 19.04 -3.81
N PHE A 61 3.87 17.91 -4.49
CA PHE A 61 4.75 17.81 -5.65
C PHE A 61 4.05 18.21 -6.96
N LEU A 62 2.75 17.91 -7.08
CA LEU A 62 1.96 18.19 -8.28
C LEU A 62 1.54 19.67 -8.38
N LEU A 63 1.20 20.33 -7.26
CA LEU A 63 0.81 21.73 -7.18
C LEU A 63 1.83 22.69 -7.84
N PRO A 64 3.15 22.61 -7.55
CA PRO A 64 4.12 23.48 -8.22
C PRO A 64 4.29 23.17 -9.72
N MET A 65 4.10 21.92 -10.17
CA MET A 65 4.05 21.60 -11.60
C MET A 65 2.82 22.21 -12.28
N PHE A 66 1.66 22.10 -11.61
CA PHE A 66 0.39 22.62 -12.11
C PHE A 66 0.41 24.14 -12.23
N ASN A 67 0.89 24.83 -11.21
CA ASN A 67 1.06 26.28 -11.22
C ASN A 67 1.96 26.75 -12.37
N LYS A 68 3.05 26.00 -12.64
CA LYS A 68 3.98 26.34 -13.72
C LYS A 68 3.37 26.14 -15.11
N VAL A 69 2.50 25.14 -15.27
CA VAL A 69 1.75 24.91 -16.51
C VAL A 69 0.68 25.97 -16.71
N GLU A 70 -0.01 26.37 -15.63
CA GLU A 70 -1.00 27.46 -15.65
C GLU A 70 -0.36 28.81 -16.03
N GLU A 71 0.85 29.10 -15.54
CA GLU A 71 1.61 30.30 -15.88
C GLU A 71 2.04 30.35 -17.36
N ILE A 72 2.32 29.19 -17.98
CA ILE A 72 2.70 29.11 -19.41
C ILE A 72 1.48 29.22 -20.34
N LEU A 73 0.30 28.83 -19.86
CA LEU A 73 -0.96 28.84 -20.62
C LEU A 73 -1.69 30.19 -20.59
N LYS A 74 -1.23 31.14 -19.77
CA LYS A 74 -1.84 32.46 -19.56
C LYS A 74 -1.03 33.57 -20.21
#